data_AF-A0A5M4EUE6-F1
#
_entry.id   AF-A0A5M4EUE6-F1
#
_cell.length_a   1.000
_cell.length_b   1.000
_cell.length_c   1.000
_cell.angle_alpha   90.00
_cell.angle_beta   90.00
_cell.angle_gamma   90.00
#
_symmetry.space_group_name_H-M   'P 1'
#
loop_
_entity.id
_entity.type
_entity.pdbx_description
1 polymer ?
#
loop_
_entity_poly.entity_id
_entity_poly.type
_entity_poly.pdbx_seq_one_letter_code
_entity_poly.pdbx_strand_id
1 'polypeptide(L)'
;MSSAYKILILGASYGSLLGAKIALAGHDVKLVCLPEEVKLINSEGAKVRMAARGVEGLVELNTKNMPGHLSADGPRDVNPEDYDLIGLAMQEPQYGVPELKDLMNRIAKSGVPCMSIMNMPPLAYLRRIQSIDSAGIRDSYTDPSVWDNFDPALITLCSPDPQAFRPPEEKVNVLQVGLPTNFKAARFDSDVHTDILRNLEAGIQSIRFNVSGEEVELPVKL
;
A
#
# COMPACT_ATOMS: atom_id res chain seq x y z
N MET A 1 3.03 -24.39 -0.14
CA MET A 1 2.10 -23.29 0.16
C MET A 1 2.95 -22.21 0.82
N SER A 2 3.19 -21.08 0.17
CA SER A 2 3.88 -19.99 0.87
C SER A 2 2.97 -19.51 2.01
N SER A 3 3.54 -19.26 3.18
CA SER A 3 2.81 -18.66 4.30
C SER A 3 2.21 -17.32 3.87
N ALA A 4 1.02 -16.99 4.39
CA ALA A 4 0.43 -15.68 4.15
C ALA A 4 1.33 -14.58 4.73
N TYR A 5 1.67 -13.58 3.91
CA TYR A 5 2.39 -12.39 4.38
C TYR A 5 1.47 -11.49 5.19
N LYS A 6 2.07 -10.74 6.12
CA LYS A 6 1.45 -9.66 6.87
C LYS A 6 2.01 -8.33 6.37
N ILE A 7 1.15 -7.48 5.84
CA ILE A 7 1.53 -6.21 5.22
C ILE A 7 0.94 -5.05 6.02
N LEU A 8 1.79 -4.12 6.46
CA LEU A 8 1.34 -2.86 7.04
C LEU A 8 1.31 -1.80 5.94
N ILE A 9 0.24 -1.03 5.79
CA ILE A 9 0.15 0.03 4.79
C ILE A 9 -0.27 1.33 5.45
N LEU A 10 0.56 2.36 5.33
CA LEU A 10 0.26 3.69 5.84
C LEU A 10 -0.57 4.45 4.81
N GLY A 11 -1.80 4.80 5.19
CA GLY A 11 -2.79 5.50 4.36
C GLY A 11 -3.90 4.58 3.84
N ALA A 12 -5.16 4.89 4.15
CA ALA A 12 -6.34 4.11 3.75
C ALA A 12 -7.03 4.59 2.46
N SER A 13 -6.37 5.43 1.66
CA SER A 13 -6.84 5.76 0.30
C SER A 13 -6.24 4.79 -0.71
N TYR A 14 -5.12 5.14 -1.37
CA TYR A 14 -4.39 4.23 -2.26
C TYR A 14 -4.00 2.91 -1.61
N GLY A 15 -3.69 2.92 -0.31
CA GLY A 15 -3.43 1.70 0.45
C GLY A 15 -4.62 0.74 0.50
N SER A 16 -5.87 1.22 0.42
CA SER A 16 -7.05 0.35 0.33
C SER A 16 -7.13 -0.36 -1.02
N LEU A 17 -6.71 0.28 -2.12
CA LEU A 17 -6.66 -0.36 -3.44
C LEU A 17 -5.65 -1.52 -3.43
N LEU A 18 -4.39 -1.24 -3.07
CA LEU A 18 -3.37 -2.30 -3.01
C LEU A 18 -3.73 -3.35 -1.95
N GLY A 19 -4.14 -2.90 -0.75
CA GLY A 19 -4.50 -3.77 0.35
C GLY A 19 -5.65 -4.72 0.01
N ALA A 20 -6.67 -4.25 -0.70
CA ALA A 20 -7.75 -5.10 -1.20
C ALA A 20 -7.24 -6.16 -2.20
N LYS A 21 -6.29 -5.83 -3.09
CA LYS A 21 -5.71 -6.80 -4.02
C LYS A 21 -4.87 -7.85 -3.28
N ILE A 22 -4.07 -7.42 -2.31
CA ILE A 22 -3.26 -8.30 -1.46
C ILE A 22 -4.13 -9.23 -0.61
N ALA A 23 -5.18 -8.71 0.02
CA ALA A 23 -6.13 -9.50 0.80
C ALA A 23 -6.90 -10.50 -0.07
N LEU A 24 -7.28 -10.10 -1.29
CA LEU A 24 -7.92 -11.00 -2.26
C LEU A 24 -6.98 -12.12 -2.73
N ALA A 25 -5.66 -11.89 -2.71
CA ALA A 25 -4.64 -12.90 -2.96
C ALA A 25 -4.36 -13.81 -1.74
N GLY A 26 -5.05 -13.62 -0.60
CA GLY A 26 -4.94 -14.48 0.57
C GLY A 26 -3.92 -14.04 1.63
N HIS A 27 -3.52 -12.77 1.62
CA HIS A 27 -2.57 -12.21 2.58
C HIS A 27 -3.24 -11.27 3.58
N ASP A 28 -2.57 -11.02 4.70
CA ASP A 28 -3.09 -10.13 5.74
C ASP A 28 -2.60 -8.70 5.55
N VAL A 29 -3.49 -7.74 5.74
CA VAL A 29 -3.22 -6.31 5.58
C VAL A 29 -3.71 -5.53 6.79
N LYS A 30 -2.84 -4.67 7.33
CA LYS A 30 -3.21 -3.65 8.30
C LYS A 30 -3.06 -2.26 7.68
N LEU A 31 -4.13 -1.48 7.62
CA LEU A 31 -4.07 -0.08 7.22
C LEU A 31 -3.83 0.83 8.43
N VAL A 32 -2.90 1.77 8.33
CA VAL A 32 -2.77 2.87 9.29
C VAL A 32 -3.51 4.07 8.76
N CYS A 33 -4.51 4.55 9.49
CA CYS A 33 -5.40 5.61 9.02
C CYS A 33 -6.07 6.39 10.16
N LEU A 34 -6.93 7.35 9.81
CA LEU A 34 -7.61 8.20 10.79
C LEU A 34 -8.66 7.41 11.58
N PRO A 35 -8.99 7.81 12.83
CA PRO A 35 -9.90 7.05 13.68
C PRO A 35 -11.28 6.73 13.08
N GLU A 36 -11.83 7.63 12.26
CA GLU A 36 -13.10 7.39 11.55
C GLU A 36 -12.96 6.29 10.50
N GLU A 37 -11.86 6.31 9.73
CA GLU A 37 -11.53 5.28 8.74
C GLU A 37 -11.29 3.94 9.44
N VAL A 38 -10.58 3.93 10.57
CA VAL A 38 -10.35 2.72 11.38
C VAL A 38 -11.67 2.07 11.76
N LYS A 39 -12.60 2.84 12.35
CA LYS A 39 -13.92 2.33 12.76
C LYS A 39 -14.66 1.72 11.58
N LEU A 40 -14.71 2.44 10.47
CA LEU A 40 -15.51 2.06 9.32
C LEU A 40 -14.92 0.88 8.53
N ILE A 41 -13.60 0.84 8.35
CA ILE A 41 -12.92 -0.28 7.69
C ILE A 41 -13.04 -1.53 8.55
N ASN A 42 -12.89 -1.43 9.87
CA ASN A 42 -13.03 -2.58 10.75
C ASN A 42 -14.48 -3.06 10.87
N SER A 43 -15.50 -2.21 10.72
CA SER A 43 -16.91 -2.63 10.76
C SER A 43 -17.41 -3.13 9.39
N GLU A 44 -17.19 -2.36 8.32
CA GLU A 44 -17.81 -2.55 7.00
C GLU A 44 -16.85 -3.03 5.91
N GLY A 45 -15.54 -3.04 6.19
CA GLY A 45 -14.48 -3.31 5.22
C GLY A 45 -14.09 -2.08 4.41
N ALA A 46 -12.90 -2.07 3.83
CA ALA A 46 -12.60 -1.21 2.68
C ALA A 46 -13.33 -1.73 1.44
N LYS A 47 -13.94 -0.81 0.68
CA LYS A 47 -14.68 -1.07 -0.56
C LYS A 47 -13.98 -0.42 -1.74
N VAL A 48 -13.65 -1.21 -2.76
CA VAL A 48 -12.92 -0.72 -3.94
C VAL A 48 -13.72 -1.03 -5.19
N ARG A 49 -14.09 0.00 -5.94
CA ARG A 49 -14.86 -0.11 -7.18
C ARG A 49 -13.97 0.09 -8.39
N MET A 50 -14.04 -0.78 -9.38
CA MET A 50 -13.26 -0.66 -10.62
C MET A 50 -13.99 -1.29 -11.79
N ALA A 51 -13.77 -0.75 -13.00
CA ALA A 51 -14.23 -1.42 -14.22
C ALA A 51 -13.40 -2.69 -14.44
N ALA A 52 -14.03 -3.77 -14.90
CA ALA A 52 -13.36 -5.00 -15.28
C ALA A 52 -13.70 -5.38 -16.72
N ARG A 53 -12.77 -6.02 -17.42
CA ARG A 53 -12.99 -6.43 -18.81
C ARG A 53 -14.14 -7.43 -18.87
N GLY A 54 -15.12 -7.19 -19.73
CA GLY A 54 -16.28 -8.07 -19.90
C GLY A 54 -17.38 -7.89 -18.86
N VAL A 55 -17.23 -6.97 -17.90
CA VAL A 55 -18.26 -6.64 -16.91
C VAL A 55 -18.92 -5.31 -17.29
N GLU A 56 -20.24 -5.30 -17.35
CA GLU A 56 -21.01 -4.05 -17.47
C GLU A 56 -21.01 -3.33 -16.11
N GLY A 57 -20.54 -2.08 -16.09
CA GLY A 57 -20.45 -1.27 -14.88
C GLY A 57 -19.17 -1.49 -14.06
N LEU A 58 -19.28 -1.36 -12.74
CA LEU A 58 -18.15 -1.47 -11.81
C LEU A 58 -18.28 -2.74 -10.97
N VAL A 59 -17.16 -3.45 -10.82
CA VAL A 59 -17.01 -4.49 -9.80
C VAL A 59 -16.70 -3.81 -8.47
N GLU A 60 -17.42 -4.17 -7.42
CA GLU A 60 -17.12 -3.76 -6.04
C GLU A 60 -16.42 -4.89 -5.29
N LEU A 61 -15.21 -4.64 -4.84
CA LEU A 61 -14.49 -5.49 -3.90
C LEU A 61 -14.84 -5.04 -2.49
N ASN A 62 -15.23 -5.97 -1.62
CA ASN A 62 -15.32 -5.72 -0.18
C ASN A 62 -14.35 -6.64 0.56
N THR A 63 -13.44 -6.04 1.30
CA THR A 63 -12.40 -6.73 2.06
C THR A 63 -12.91 -7.64 3.18
N LYS A 64 -14.18 -7.53 3.59
CA LYS A 64 -14.82 -8.49 4.51
C LYS A 64 -15.04 -9.88 3.91
N ASN A 65 -15.03 -9.98 2.59
CA ASN A 65 -15.39 -11.20 1.86
C ASN A 65 -14.16 -11.81 1.15
N MET A 66 -12.94 -11.52 1.64
CA MET A 66 -11.69 -11.93 1.00
C MET A 66 -11.04 -13.11 1.73
N PRO A 67 -10.21 -13.91 1.03
CA PRO A 67 -9.49 -15.03 1.66
C PRO A 67 -8.47 -14.57 2.72
N GLY A 68 -7.82 -13.43 2.52
CA GLY A 68 -6.93 -12.80 3.51
C GLY A 68 -7.66 -11.80 4.40
N HIS A 69 -7.04 -11.40 5.51
CA HIS A 69 -7.66 -10.49 6.47
C HIS A 69 -7.19 -9.04 6.30
N LEU A 70 -8.13 -8.12 6.04
CA LEU A 70 -7.85 -6.68 6.10
C LEU A 70 -8.50 -6.03 7.33
N SER A 71 -7.68 -5.28 8.08
CA SER A 71 -8.12 -4.44 9.20
C SER A 71 -7.39 -3.10 9.20
N ALA A 72 -7.78 -2.19 10.09
CA ALA A 72 -7.18 -0.87 10.22
C ALA A 72 -6.87 -0.53 11.68
N ASP A 73 -5.87 0.32 11.91
CA ASP A 73 -5.52 0.85 13.23
C ASP A 73 -4.86 2.24 13.16
N GLY A 74 -4.65 2.85 14.33
CA GLY A 74 -3.92 4.10 14.48
C GLY A 74 -2.39 3.92 14.41
N PRO A 75 -1.63 5.01 14.18
CA PRO A 75 -0.17 4.93 14.07
C PRO A 75 0.53 4.46 15.36
N ARG A 76 -0.11 4.63 16.52
CA ARG A 76 0.45 4.23 17.83
C ARG A 76 0.20 2.75 18.16
N ASP A 77 -0.75 2.12 17.49
CA ASP A 77 -1.30 0.82 17.86
C ASP A 77 -0.72 -0.33 17.01
N VAL A 78 0.22 -0.02 16.11
CA VAL A 78 0.90 -0.99 15.25
C VAL A 78 2.35 -1.16 15.66
N ASN A 79 2.84 -2.40 15.65
CA ASN A 79 4.26 -2.71 15.82
C ASN A 79 4.88 -3.11 14.45
N PRO A 80 5.78 -2.31 13.87
CA PRO A 80 6.35 -2.59 12.54
C PRO A 80 7.02 -3.96 12.40
N GLU A 81 7.58 -4.52 13.47
CA GLU A 81 8.26 -5.84 13.48
C GLU A 81 7.30 -7.03 13.25
N ASP A 82 5.98 -6.83 13.41
CA ASP A 82 4.98 -7.88 13.23
C ASP A 82 4.66 -8.16 11.75
N TYR A 83 5.29 -7.44 10.82
CA TYR A 83 4.98 -7.41 9.40
C TYR A 83 6.17 -7.79 8.52
N ASP A 84 5.88 -8.34 7.34
CA ASP A 84 6.89 -8.77 6.37
C ASP A 84 7.25 -7.67 5.35
N LEU A 85 6.33 -6.74 5.12
CA LEU A 85 6.49 -5.61 4.19
C LEU A 85 5.66 -4.41 4.68
N ILE A 86 6.17 -3.20 4.44
CA ILE A 86 5.49 -1.96 4.80
C ILE A 86 5.24 -1.10 3.55
N GLY A 87 3.98 -0.78 3.26
CA GLY A 87 3.56 0.14 2.20
C GLY A 87 3.48 1.58 2.68
N LEU A 88 4.12 2.51 1.98
CA LEU A 88 4.00 3.95 2.23
C LEU A 88 3.06 4.56 1.17
N ALA A 89 1.79 4.80 1.53
CA ALA A 89 0.73 5.20 0.60
C ALA A 89 0.03 6.52 1.01
N MET A 90 0.78 7.44 1.62
CA MET A 90 0.35 8.80 1.99
C MET A 90 1.14 9.85 1.21
N GLN A 91 0.67 11.10 1.22
CA GLN A 91 1.41 12.21 0.66
C GLN A 91 2.63 12.53 1.53
N GLU A 92 3.74 12.95 0.91
CA GLU A 92 5.01 13.26 1.61
C GLU A 92 4.85 14.17 2.84
N PRO A 93 4.09 15.27 2.79
CA PRO A 93 3.94 16.17 3.95
C PRO A 93 3.30 15.49 5.17
N GLN A 94 2.47 14.47 4.95
CA GLN A 94 1.74 13.80 6.03
C GLN A 94 2.67 13.05 6.97
N TYR A 95 3.82 12.56 6.48
CA TYR A 95 4.79 11.84 7.32
C TYR A 95 5.47 12.75 8.36
N GLY A 96 5.43 14.07 8.19
CA GLY A 96 5.98 15.04 9.13
C GLY A 96 5.13 15.27 10.39
N VAL A 97 3.88 14.77 10.44
CA VAL A 97 3.06 14.93 11.64
C VAL A 97 3.64 14.10 12.81
N PRO A 98 3.58 14.58 14.07
CA PRO A 98 4.32 13.96 15.18
C PRO A 98 4.11 12.45 15.34
N GLU A 99 2.88 11.97 15.22
CA GLU A 99 2.55 10.56 15.41
C GLU A 99 3.08 9.68 14.27
N LEU A 100 3.04 10.17 13.03
CA LEU A 100 3.61 9.45 11.89
C LEU A 100 5.13 9.53 11.89
N LYS A 101 5.72 10.64 12.36
CA LYS A 101 7.17 10.76 12.52
C LYS A 101 7.72 9.75 13.52
N ASP A 102 7.02 9.52 14.63
CA ASP A 102 7.35 8.43 15.56
C ASP A 102 7.25 7.06 14.89
N LEU A 103 6.14 6.78 14.20
CA LEU A 103 5.95 5.52 13.48
C LEU A 103 7.04 5.30 12.41
N MET A 104 7.39 6.32 11.61
CA MET A 104 8.45 6.27 10.61
C MET A 104 9.81 5.93 11.24
N ASN A 105 10.11 6.46 12.41
CA ASN A 105 11.32 6.09 13.16
C ASN A 105 11.29 4.64 13.65
N ARG A 106 10.14 4.13 14.09
CA ARG A 106 9.98 2.72 14.47
C ARG A 106 10.10 1.79 13.27
N ILE A 107 9.53 2.17 12.13
CA ILE A 107 9.65 1.45 10.85
C ILE A 107 11.13 1.39 10.42
N ALA A 108 11.83 2.52 10.45
CA ALA A 108 13.25 2.55 10.08
C ALA A 108 14.10 1.62 10.97
N LYS A 109 13.78 1.54 12.26
CA LYS A 109 14.49 0.69 13.23
C LYS A 109 14.13 -0.79 13.13
N SER A 110 12.94 -1.15 12.67
CA SER A 110 12.52 -2.56 12.58
C SER A 110 13.26 -3.33 11.49
N GLY A 111 13.82 -2.64 10.50
CA GLY A 111 14.52 -3.27 9.38
C GLY A 111 13.58 -4.00 8.39
N VAL A 112 12.27 -3.82 8.51
CA VAL A 112 11.28 -4.41 7.59
C VAL A 112 11.33 -3.67 6.24
N PRO A 113 11.34 -4.38 5.10
CA PRO A 113 11.40 -3.74 3.79
C PRO A 113 10.17 -2.87 3.54
N CYS A 114 10.39 -1.72 2.90
CA CYS A 114 9.39 -0.70 2.65
C CYS A 114 9.18 -0.45 1.15
N MET A 115 7.94 -0.46 0.69
CA MET A 115 7.55 -0.10 -0.67
C MET A 115 6.76 1.20 -0.66
N SER A 116 7.29 2.24 -1.31
CA SER A 116 6.60 3.53 -1.43
C SER A 116 5.72 3.60 -2.67
N ILE A 117 4.45 3.95 -2.50
CA ILE A 117 3.45 4.15 -3.57
C ILE A 117 3.14 5.66 -3.65
N MET A 118 4.16 6.47 -3.48
CA MET A 118 4.03 7.93 -3.39
C MET A 118 4.41 8.56 -4.72
N ASN A 119 3.72 9.64 -5.11
CA ASN A 119 4.10 10.44 -6.27
C ASN A 119 5.51 11.04 -6.12
N MET A 120 5.85 11.43 -4.89
CA MET A 120 7.17 11.94 -4.55
C MET A 120 8.03 10.79 -4.00
N PRO A 121 9.17 10.46 -4.64
CA PRO A 121 10.02 9.38 -4.17
C PRO A 121 10.57 9.70 -2.76
N PRO A 122 10.60 8.74 -1.83
CA PRO A 122 11.24 8.94 -0.54
C PRO A 122 12.70 9.37 -0.69
N LEU A 123 13.15 10.30 0.13
CA LEU A 123 14.55 10.72 0.11
C LEU A 123 15.50 9.54 0.38
N ALA A 124 15.08 8.61 1.24
CA ALA A 124 15.81 7.37 1.51
C ALA A 124 15.98 6.47 0.28
N TYR A 125 15.00 6.44 -0.62
CA TYR A 125 15.11 5.72 -1.88
C TYR A 125 16.09 6.41 -2.84
N LEU A 126 16.04 7.74 -2.92
CA LEU A 126 16.95 8.51 -3.78
C LEU A 126 18.43 8.34 -3.39
N ARG A 127 18.74 8.09 -2.11
CA ARG A 127 20.10 7.77 -1.64
C ARG A 127 20.70 6.51 -2.28
N ARG A 128 19.89 5.64 -2.89
CA ARG A 128 20.36 4.47 -3.64
C ARG A 128 21.00 4.85 -4.98
N ILE A 129 20.67 6.01 -5.52
CA ILE A 129 21.04 6.42 -6.88
C ILE A 129 22.27 7.32 -6.78
N GLN A 130 23.46 6.77 -7.05
CA GLN A 130 24.75 7.47 -6.87
C GLN A 130 24.86 8.80 -7.61
N SER A 131 24.15 8.97 -8.73
CA SER A 131 24.16 10.21 -9.52
C SER A 131 23.27 11.32 -8.95
N ILE A 132 22.50 11.06 -7.88
CA ILE A 132 21.62 12.05 -7.24
C ILE A 132 22.29 12.58 -5.98
N ASP A 133 22.50 13.89 -5.91
CA ASP A 133 22.87 14.57 -4.67
C ASP A 133 21.65 14.69 -3.75
N SER A 134 21.39 13.62 -3.00
CA SER A 134 20.29 13.57 -2.03
C SER A 134 20.39 14.65 -0.93
N ALA A 135 21.60 15.14 -0.61
CA ALA A 135 21.77 16.18 0.39
C ALA A 135 21.35 17.55 -0.16
N GLY A 136 21.72 17.84 -1.42
CA GLY A 136 21.36 19.08 -2.11
C GLY A 136 19.87 19.25 -2.40
N ILE A 137 19.07 18.17 -2.40
CA ILE A 137 17.62 18.21 -2.68
C ILE A 137 16.75 18.13 -1.41
N ARG A 138 17.34 18.17 -0.20
CA ARG A 138 16.58 18.07 1.07
C ARG A 138 15.48 19.12 1.19
N ASP A 139 15.74 20.34 0.72
CA ASP A 139 14.78 21.45 0.79
C ASP A 139 13.57 21.28 -0.15
N SER A 140 13.56 20.24 -0.99
CA SER A 140 12.38 19.85 -1.78
C SER A 140 11.35 19.06 -0.96
N TYR A 141 11.70 18.62 0.25
CA TYR A 141 10.85 17.83 1.14
C TYR A 141 10.28 18.69 2.26
N THR A 142 9.04 18.39 2.69
CA THR A 142 8.39 19.14 3.77
C THR A 142 9.09 18.91 5.11
N ASP A 143 9.42 17.65 5.39
CA ASP A 143 10.24 17.28 6.54
C ASP A 143 11.22 16.16 6.11
N PRO A 144 12.43 16.51 5.63
CA PRO A 144 13.38 15.51 5.17
C PRO A 144 13.85 14.56 6.30
N SER A 145 13.71 14.97 7.58
CA SER A 145 14.25 14.20 8.71
C SER A 145 13.53 12.87 8.94
N VAL A 146 12.29 12.71 8.45
CA VAL A 146 11.53 11.45 8.56
C VAL A 146 12.19 10.30 7.77
N TRP A 147 13.09 10.63 6.84
CA TRP A 147 13.78 9.68 5.97
C TRP A 147 15.21 9.36 6.42
N ASP A 148 15.74 10.05 7.43
CA ASP A 148 17.17 9.99 7.76
C ASP A 148 17.60 8.63 8.33
N ASN A 149 16.71 7.98 9.09
CA ASN A 149 17.02 6.69 9.74
C ASN A 149 16.80 5.47 8.84
N PHE A 150 16.18 5.64 7.67
CA PHE A 150 15.91 4.53 6.75
C PHE A 150 17.18 4.04 6.07
N ASP A 151 17.40 2.73 6.07
CA ASP A 151 18.40 2.09 5.20
C ASP A 151 17.93 2.16 3.74
N PRO A 152 18.70 2.80 2.83
CA PRO A 152 18.40 2.82 1.40
C PRO A 152 18.24 1.41 0.78
N ALA A 153 18.90 0.38 1.31
CA ALA A 153 18.77 -1.00 0.81
C ALA A 153 17.39 -1.62 1.11
N LEU A 154 16.68 -1.09 2.11
CA LEU A 154 15.39 -1.60 2.59
C LEU A 154 14.19 -0.84 2.05
N ILE A 155 14.39 0.18 1.21
CA ILE A 155 13.29 0.93 0.61
C ILE A 155 13.29 0.80 -0.91
N THR A 156 12.10 0.62 -1.47
CA THR A 156 11.86 0.62 -2.92
C THR A 156 10.72 1.58 -3.29
N LEU A 157 10.61 1.88 -4.58
CA LEU A 157 9.59 2.75 -5.15
C LEU A 157 8.64 1.93 -6.04
N CYS A 158 7.35 2.23 -5.93
CA CYS A 158 6.28 1.67 -6.72
C CYS A 158 5.52 2.82 -7.40
N SER A 159 5.23 2.67 -8.69
CA SER A 159 4.49 3.70 -9.42
C SER A 159 3.07 3.86 -8.86
N PRO A 160 2.62 5.09 -8.54
CA PRO A 160 1.24 5.39 -8.17
C PRO A 160 0.38 5.59 -9.44
N ASP A 161 0.52 4.69 -10.41
CA ASP A 161 -0.13 4.81 -11.72
C ASP A 161 -1.66 4.69 -11.69
N PRO A 162 -2.27 3.82 -10.85
CA PRO A 162 -3.73 3.75 -10.80
C PRO A 162 -4.33 5.10 -10.43
N GLN A 163 -5.42 5.50 -11.07
CA GLN A 163 -6.10 6.74 -10.67
C GLN A 163 -7.32 6.39 -9.84
N ALA A 164 -7.24 6.65 -8.55
CA ALA A 164 -8.31 6.37 -7.61
C ALA A 164 -8.73 7.63 -6.85
N PHE A 165 -10.01 7.72 -6.53
CA PHE A 165 -10.59 8.82 -5.77
C PHE A 165 -11.70 8.33 -4.84
N ARG A 166 -12.00 9.10 -3.80
CA ARG A 166 -13.16 8.87 -2.94
C ARG A 166 -14.36 9.59 -3.53
N PRO A 167 -15.46 8.89 -3.88
CA PRO A 167 -16.66 9.56 -4.35
C PRO A 167 -17.23 10.49 -3.26
N PRO A 168 -17.64 11.73 -3.57
CA PRO A 168 -18.06 12.72 -2.56
C PRO A 168 -19.26 12.30 -1.69
N GLU A 169 -20.20 11.55 -2.26
CA GLU A 169 -21.45 11.11 -1.61
C GLU A 169 -21.32 9.76 -0.89
N GLU A 170 -20.14 9.13 -0.97
CA GLU A 170 -19.90 7.82 -0.38
C GLU A 170 -19.14 7.93 0.94
N LYS A 171 -19.20 6.88 1.75
CA LYS A 171 -18.44 6.83 3.00
C LYS A 171 -16.93 6.75 2.73
N VAL A 172 -16.13 7.17 3.71
CA VAL A 172 -14.65 7.27 3.59
C VAL A 172 -13.92 5.94 3.32
N ASN A 173 -14.57 4.80 3.53
CA ASN A 173 -14.04 3.46 3.20
C ASN A 173 -14.28 3.05 1.74
N VAL A 174 -14.98 3.86 0.95
CA VAL A 174 -15.25 3.61 -0.48
C VAL A 174 -14.23 4.33 -1.34
N LEU A 175 -13.57 3.58 -2.21
CA LEU A 175 -12.63 4.09 -3.20
C LEU A 175 -13.09 3.65 -4.59
N GLN A 176 -13.06 4.56 -5.56
CA GLN A 176 -13.34 4.24 -6.95
C GLN A 176 -12.10 4.45 -7.82
N VAL A 177 -11.79 3.46 -8.64
CA VAL A 177 -10.71 3.50 -9.63
C VAL A 177 -11.28 4.04 -10.93
N GLY A 178 -10.86 5.24 -11.31
CA GLY A 178 -11.21 5.87 -12.59
C GLY A 178 -10.40 5.31 -13.75
N LEU A 179 -9.09 5.09 -13.52
CA LEU A 179 -8.20 4.50 -14.53
C LEU A 179 -7.43 3.30 -13.92
N PRO A 180 -7.77 2.06 -14.29
CA PRO A 180 -7.22 0.86 -13.66
C PRO A 180 -5.93 0.39 -14.35
N THR A 181 -4.83 1.12 -14.14
CA THR A 181 -3.47 0.71 -14.52
C THR A 181 -2.84 -0.17 -13.44
N ASN A 182 -1.66 -0.75 -13.72
CA ASN A 182 -0.95 -1.58 -12.76
C ASN A 182 0.03 -0.74 -11.95
N PHE A 183 0.18 -1.10 -10.68
CA PHE A 183 1.35 -0.74 -9.91
C PHE A 183 2.59 -1.35 -10.57
N LYS A 184 3.75 -0.71 -10.40
CA LYS A 184 5.05 -1.24 -10.84
C LYS A 184 6.08 -0.95 -9.78
N ALA A 185 6.44 -1.98 -9.02
CA ALA A 185 7.46 -1.87 -8.00
C ALA A 185 8.86 -2.12 -8.58
N ALA A 186 9.82 -1.25 -8.23
CA ALA A 186 11.22 -1.54 -8.43
C ALA A 186 11.66 -2.66 -7.47
N ARG A 187 12.63 -3.48 -7.89
CA ARG A 187 13.22 -4.50 -7.01
C ARG A 187 13.91 -3.86 -5.80
N PHE A 188 13.96 -4.60 -4.70
CA PHE A 188 14.86 -4.27 -3.60
C PHE A 188 16.31 -4.60 -3.96
N ASP A 189 17.23 -4.18 -3.09
CA ASP A 189 18.63 -4.59 -3.20
C ASP A 189 18.77 -6.11 -2.96
N SER A 190 18.07 -6.61 -1.93
CA SER A 190 17.99 -8.03 -1.60
C SER A 190 17.04 -8.80 -2.52
N ASP A 191 17.48 -9.98 -2.99
CA ASP A 191 16.60 -10.93 -3.70
C ASP A 191 15.49 -11.46 -2.77
N VAL A 192 15.79 -11.68 -1.47
CA VAL A 192 14.79 -12.18 -0.50
C VAL A 192 13.63 -11.20 -0.33
N HIS A 193 13.92 -9.89 -0.24
CA HIS A 193 12.86 -8.87 -0.15
C HIS A 193 12.12 -8.70 -1.50
N THR A 194 12.84 -8.87 -2.61
CA THR A 194 12.24 -8.84 -3.95
C THR A 194 11.29 -10.01 -4.18
N ASP A 195 11.57 -11.18 -3.60
CA ASP A 195 10.70 -12.35 -3.70
C ASP A 195 9.35 -12.15 -2.99
N ILE A 196 9.28 -11.30 -1.94
CA ILE A 196 7.99 -10.88 -1.36
C ILE A 196 7.14 -10.20 -2.44
N LEU A 197 7.70 -9.24 -3.17
CA LEU A 197 6.97 -8.52 -4.23
C LEU A 197 6.51 -9.47 -5.35
N ARG A 198 7.38 -10.39 -5.78
CA ARG A 198 7.05 -11.39 -6.81
C ARG A 198 5.94 -12.34 -6.37
N ASN A 199 5.96 -12.76 -5.11
CA ASN A 199 4.92 -13.64 -4.57
C ASN A 199 3.58 -12.90 -4.47
N LEU A 200 3.58 -11.64 -4.04
CA LEU A 200 2.38 -10.78 -4.05
C LEU A 200 1.85 -10.56 -5.47
N GLU A 201 2.73 -10.25 -6.43
CA GLU A 201 2.40 -10.12 -7.85
C GLU A 201 1.73 -11.40 -8.38
N ALA A 202 2.37 -12.56 -8.19
CA ALA A 202 1.85 -13.85 -8.65
C ALA A 202 0.48 -14.16 -8.04
N GLY A 203 0.31 -13.91 -6.74
CA GLY A 203 -0.97 -14.02 -6.05
C GLY A 203 -2.04 -13.13 -6.69
N ILE A 204 -1.74 -11.85 -6.89
CA ILE A 204 -2.67 -10.87 -7.48
C ILE A 204 -3.01 -11.21 -8.94
N GLN A 205 -2.05 -11.71 -9.72
CA GLN A 205 -2.26 -12.14 -11.11
C GLN A 205 -3.15 -13.39 -11.19
N SER A 206 -3.05 -14.29 -10.21
CA SER A 206 -3.84 -15.52 -10.15
C SER A 206 -5.32 -15.31 -9.79
N ILE A 207 -5.70 -14.13 -9.27
CA ILE A 207 -7.08 -13.84 -8.86
C ILE A 207 -8.05 -14.06 -10.02
N ARG A 208 -9.10 -14.84 -9.75
CA ARG A 208 -10.31 -14.98 -10.56
C ARG A 208 -11.49 -14.57 -9.68
N PHE A 209 -12.14 -13.46 -10.04
CA PHE A 209 -13.21 -12.88 -9.23
C PHE A 209 -14.55 -13.28 -9.81
N ASN A 210 -15.47 -13.77 -8.97
CA ASN A 210 -16.79 -14.17 -9.42
C ASN A 210 -17.72 -12.96 -9.52
N VAL A 211 -18.23 -12.68 -10.72
CA VAL A 211 -19.27 -11.68 -10.97
C VAL A 211 -20.47 -12.39 -11.57
N SER A 212 -21.56 -12.48 -10.81
CA SER A 212 -22.81 -13.11 -11.25
C SER A 212 -22.65 -14.55 -11.77
N GLY A 213 -21.73 -15.32 -11.19
CA GLY A 213 -21.45 -16.71 -11.58
C GLY A 213 -20.30 -16.87 -12.59
N GLU A 214 -19.81 -15.78 -13.19
CA GLU A 214 -18.70 -15.81 -14.14
C GLU A 214 -17.38 -15.40 -13.50
N GLU A 215 -16.30 -16.12 -13.82
CA GLU A 215 -14.96 -15.75 -13.38
C GLU A 215 -14.37 -14.68 -14.30
N VAL A 216 -14.08 -13.52 -13.73
CA VAL A 216 -13.47 -12.39 -14.43
C VAL A 216 -12.09 -12.08 -13.88
N GLU A 217 -11.22 -11.63 -14.77
CA GLU A 217 -9.94 -11.05 -14.38
C GLU A 217 -10.13 -9.61 -13.89
N LEU A 218 -9.59 -9.31 -12.71
CA LEU A 218 -9.57 -7.95 -12.19
C LEU A 218 -8.31 -7.20 -12.66
N PRO A 219 -8.44 -5.93 -13.10
CA PRO A 219 -7.29 -5.09 -13.40
C PRO A 219 -6.58 -4.63 -12.12
N VAL A 220 -5.58 -3.75 -12.26
CA VAL A 220 -4.70 -3.29 -11.19
C VAL A 220 -3.90 -4.46 -10.60
N LYS A 221 -2.77 -4.77 -11.23
CA LYS A 221 -1.76 -5.72 -10.75
C LYS A 221 -0.63 -4.99 -9.99
N LEU A 222 0.30 -5.76 -9.42
CA LEU A 222 1.55 -5.30 -8.79
C LEU A 222 2.74 -5.55 -9.72
#